data_AF-X1I9E8-F1
#
_entry.id   AF-X1I9E8-F1
#
_cell.length_a   1.000
_cell.length_b   1.000
_cell.length_c   1.000
_cell.angle_alpha   90.00
_cell.angle_beta   90.00
_cell.angle_gamma   90.00
#
_symmetry.space_group_name_H-M   'P 1'
#
loop_
_entity.id
_entity.type
_entity.pdbx_description
1 polymer ?
#
loop_
_entity_poly.entity_id
_entity_poly.type
_entity_poly.pdbx_seq_one_letter_code
_entity_poly.pdbx_strand_id
1 'polypeptide(L)' 'MSDYKKLKVWEDAHQFTINIYNITKKFPNNEQYGLTSQIRRSSSSIPTNIVEG' A
#
# COMPACT_ATOMS: atom_id res chain seq x y z
N MET A 1 10.87 -1.83 19.46
CA MET A 1 10.34 -1.48 18.13
C MET A 1 10.67 -0.02 17.91
N SER A 2 11.56 0.31 16.97
CA SER A 2 11.80 1.70 16.58
C SER A 2 10.47 2.33 16.19
N ASP A 3 10.27 3.59 16.55
CA ASP A 3 9.03 4.32 16.36
C ASP A 3 8.90 4.69 14.87
N TYR A 4 8.66 3.69 14.02
CA TYR A 4 8.62 3.80 12.56
C TYR A 4 7.61 4.85 12.09
N LYS A 5 6.61 5.17 12.91
CA LYS A 5 5.64 6.24 12.69
C LYS A 5 6.26 7.63 12.63
N LYS A 6 7.49 7.81 13.12
CA LYS A 6 8.29 9.03 12.98
C LYS A 6 9.07 9.09 11.66
N LEU A 7 9.15 7.97 10.93
CA LEU A 7 9.85 7.92 9.65
C LEU A 7 8.94 8.53 8.59
N LYS A 8 9.38 9.65 8.00
CA LYS A 8 8.65 10.31 6.91
C LYS A 8 8.38 9.35 5.74
N VAL A 9 9.35 8.50 5.41
CA VAL A 9 9.22 7.48 4.36
C VAL A 9 8.12 6.45 4.65
N TRP A 10 7.90 6.10 5.93
CA TRP A 10 6.80 5.21 6.30
C TRP A 10 5.45 5.90 6.13
N GLU A 11 5.33 7.15 6.57
CA GLU A 11 4.11 7.95 6.41
C GLU A 11 3.73 8.10 4.92
N ASP A 12 4.71 8.43 4.08
CA ASP A 12 4.51 8.58 2.64
C ASP A 12 4.11 7.26 1.98
N ALA A 13 4.74 6.14 2.37
CA ALA A 13 4.38 4.79 1.90
C ALA A 13 2.97 4.35 2.36
N HIS A 14 2.59 4.73 3.59
CA HIS A 14 1.25 4.46 4.11
C HIS A 14 0.20 5.26 3.35
N GLN A 15 0.43 6.55 3.13
CA GLN A 15 -0.47 7.40 2.35
C GLN A 15 -0.55 6.95 0.89
N PHE A 16 0.57 6.52 0.30
CA PHE A 16 0.60 5.92 -1.03
C PHE A 16 -0.31 4.69 -1.11
N THR A 17 -0.24 3.79 -0.12
CA THR A 17 -1.11 2.61 -0.06
C THR A 17 -2.59 3.00 -0.05
N ILE A 18 -2.98 3.99 0.77
CA ILE A 18 -4.37 4.49 0.82
C ILE A 18 -4.81 5.02 -0.56
N ASN A 19 -3.96 5.79 -1.23
CA ASN A 19 -4.24 6.34 -2.55
C ASN A 19 -4.45 5.22 -3.58
N ILE A 20 -3.62 4.18 -3.55
CA ILE A 20 -3.77 3.01 -4.42
C ILE A 20 -5.11 2.29 -4.19
N TYR A 21 -5.50 2.09 -2.93
CA TYR A 21 -6.81 1.52 -2.62
C TYR A 21 -7.95 2.35 -3.19
N ASN A 22 -7.85 3.69 -3.13
CA ASN A 22 -8.86 4.59 -3.68
C ASN A 22 -8.90 4.61 -5.22
N ILE A 23 -7.74 4.56 -5.88
CA ILE A 23 -7.65 4.50 -7.35
C ILE A 23 -8.23 3.19 -7.87
N THR A 24 -7.80 2.06 -7.30
CA THR A 24 -8.22 0.71 -7.72
C THR A 24 -9.70 0.40 -7.46
N LYS A 25 -10.42 1.20 -6.65
CA LYS A 25 -11.89 1.10 -6.52
C LYS A 25 -12.62 1.37 -7.84
N LYS A 26 -11.99 2.09 -8.77
CA LYS A 26 -12.58 2.43 -10.08
C LYS A 26 -12.31 1.38 -11.15
N PHE A 27 -11.57 0.32 -10.81
CA PHE A 27 -11.26 -0.73 -11.78
C PHE A 27 -12.49 -1.60 -12.06
N PRO A 28 -12.57 -2.22 -13.25
CA PRO A 28 -13.60 -3.21 -13.57
C PRO A 28 -13.64 -4.35 -12.54
N ASN A 29 -14.84 -4.86 -12.23
CA ASN A 29 -15.02 -5.93 -11.23
C ASN A 29 -14.28 -7.22 -11.58
N ASN A 30 -14.09 -7.52 -12.87
CA ASN A 30 -13.32 -8.69 -13.32
C ASN A 30 -11.81 -8.60 -13.00
N GLU A 31 -11.29 -7.41 -12.66
CA GLU A 31 -9.89 -7.20 -12.23
C GLU A 31 -9.69 -7.35 -10.73
N GLN A 32 -10.74 -7.65 -9.95
CA GLN A 32 -10.66 -7.74 -8.49
C GLN A 32 -9.58 -8.72 -8.02
N TYR A 33 -9.54 -9.91 -8.62
CA TYR A 33 -8.55 -10.94 -8.31
C TYR A 33 -7.28 -10.83 -9.17
N GLY A 34 -7.34 -10.10 -10.29
CA GLY A 34 -6.22 -9.80 -11.18
C GLY A 34 -5.42 -8.58 -10.72
N LEU A 35 -5.45 -7.51 -11.52
CA LEU A 35 -4.62 -6.31 -11.30
C LEU A 35 -4.88 -5.65 -9.94
N THR A 36 -6.13 -5.62 -9.48
CA THR A 36 -6.49 -4.97 -8.22
C THR A 36 -5.81 -5.64 -7.02
N SER A 37 -5.84 -6.97 -6.97
CA SER A 37 -5.24 -7.73 -5.85
C SER A 37 -3.72 -7.58 -5.84
N GLN A 38 -3.08 -7.64 -7.02
CA GLN A 38 -1.63 -7.52 -7.16
C GLN A 38 -1.14 -6.14 -6.74
N ILE A 39 -1.73 -5.09 -7.30
CA ILE A 39 -1.34 -3.70 -7.03
C ILE A 39 -1.52 -3.36 -5.54
N ARG A 40 -2.64 -3.76 -4.93
CA ARG A 40 -2.91 -3.49 -3.50
C ARG A 40 -1.90 -4.21 -2.60
N ARG A 41 -1.62 -5.49 -2.87
CA ARG A 41 -0.65 -6.27 -2.09
C ARG A 41 0.76 -5.66 -2.19
N SER A 42 1.24 -5.42 -3.41
CA SER A 42 2.56 -4.81 -3.64
C SER A 42 2.68 -3.42 -3.02
N SER A 43 1.60 -2.62 -3.01
CA SER A 43 1.62 -1.30 -2.36
C SER A 43 1.67 -1.42 -0.85
N SER A 44 0.85 -2.30 -0.28
CA SER A 44 0.80 -2.53 1.17
C SER A 44 2.07 -3.14 1.75
N SER A 45 2.88 -3.85 0.95
CA SER A 45 4.16 -4.40 1.40
C SER A 45 5.22 -3.32 1.61
N ILE A 46 5.12 -2.15 0.98
CA ILE A 46 6.11 -1.06 1.12
C ILE A 46 6.20 -0.59 2.58
N PRO A 47 5.12 -0.09 3.23
CA PRO A 47 5.20 0.33 4.63
C PRO A 47 5.51 -0.84 5.57
N THR A 48 5.11 -2.08 5.26
CA THR A 48 5.44 -3.25 6.08
C THR A 48 6.93 -3.55 6.06
N ASN A 49 7.56 -3.56 4.88
CA ASN A 49 9.00 -3.78 4.75
C ASN A 49 9.82 -2.66 5.42
N ILE A 50 9.33 -1.41 5.43
CA ILE A 50 9.97 -0.31 6.17
C ILE A 50 9.95 -0.54 7.69
N VAL A 51 8.90 -1.19 8.21
CA VAL A 51 8.78 -1.54 9.63
C VAL A 51 9.68 -2.72 10.00
N GLU A 52 9.82 -3.69 9.08
CA GLU A 52 10.66 -4.88 9.27
C GLU A 52 12.16 -4.53 9.29
N GLY A 53 12.61 -3.65 8.39
CA GLY A 53 14.01 -3.19 8.31
C GLY A 53 14.85 -3.98 7.31
#